data_AF-A0A932DFH6-F1
#
_entry.id   AF-A0A932DFH6-F1
#
_cell.length_a   1.000
_cell.length_b   1.000
_cell.length_c   1.000
_cell.angle_alpha   90.00
_cell.angle_beta   90.00
_cell.angle_gamma   90.00
#
_symmetry.space_group_name_H-M   'P 1'
#
loop_
_entity.id
_entity.type
_entity.pdbx_description
1 polymer ?
#
loop_
_entity_poly.entity_id
_entity_poly.type
_entity_poly.pdbx_seq_one_letter_code
_entity_poly.pdbx_strand_id
1 'polypeptide(L)'
;MSSAVREFLAASRPRGFSGRGDKYLAEIAQDLRRRLLKTQHDFRFETCRLPDGQLSALASLLVEFAEDIHAEIGLWRALEAHNQQCFGSPLPFFVRADDTTPLAGFDTRRLQHLLWTLWPSFKADVILSPTHKDLQRLAEVASEFLTQRFAVFPKDSGAKRFLATENRFGWEIKRKLVWLGTQSYLFRLLYVAYVGEHGNGEPSIGVTDDFVCQICTVWSGLGVIDVLAGALDVPESDRATLRTWYERHASFYRVLTTKVSGRETEFVTARNVVNGQIYTIRMGMPDCEWRPGLLVFGGLTPWRGEWYWSGEQHTYGPVPEDEEAKLRAEMLAKNSSIAYRYCPKEAETARDRTRDYHGRFVAHYGNDLVVFPDGLSLAAAEQKRMEAEWRAAPPEKVEAAMREHGLTRPVPRMRFPPEFLNHQGGVGAFYNPAEGEEFMSGFNDVLSGLRKRGAGLSDDEQSALWHLMTDGALSPAFVRRLVGEHGADSIAEAFCMRDQPPELALAFLLRCHKGEYYRKRYPSLSLTNVGPPENQST
;
A
#
# COMPACT_ATOMS: atom_id res chain seq x y z
N MET A 1 5.61 -37.99 9.35
CA MET A 1 6.16 -36.92 8.49
C MET A 1 5.22 -35.72 8.61
N SER A 2 5.69 -34.51 8.86
CA SER A 2 4.78 -33.35 8.92
C SER A 2 4.20 -33.10 7.53
N SER A 3 2.90 -33.26 7.35
CA SER A 3 2.21 -33.04 6.07
C SER A 3 2.20 -31.55 5.69
N ALA A 4 2.28 -30.66 6.68
CA ALA A 4 2.12 -29.22 6.52
C ALA A 4 3.10 -28.58 5.53
N VAL A 5 4.41 -28.87 5.61
CA VAL A 5 5.42 -28.27 4.69
C VAL A 5 5.12 -28.62 3.23
N ARG A 6 4.72 -29.87 2.96
CA ARG A 6 4.36 -30.33 1.61
C ARG A 6 3.09 -29.65 1.13
N GLU A 7 2.08 -29.53 1.98
CA GLU A 7 0.82 -28.85 1.66
C GLU A 7 1.06 -27.37 1.34
N PHE A 8 1.85 -26.65 2.15
CA PHE A 8 2.20 -25.25 1.91
C PHE A 8 2.86 -25.03 0.55
N LEU A 9 3.91 -25.80 0.26
CA LEU A 9 4.66 -25.65 -1.00
C LEU A 9 3.86 -26.10 -2.21
N ALA A 10 3.02 -27.13 -2.09
CA ALA A 10 2.16 -27.57 -3.18
C ALA A 10 1.09 -26.51 -3.53
N ALA A 11 0.51 -25.87 -2.51
CA ALA A 11 -0.50 -24.84 -2.68
C ALA A 11 0.06 -23.55 -3.31
N SER A 12 1.34 -23.23 -3.08
CA SER A 12 1.96 -22.00 -3.54
C SER A 12 2.47 -22.03 -4.99
N ARG A 13 2.55 -23.22 -5.62
CA ARG A 13 3.08 -23.32 -6.99
C ARG A 13 2.14 -22.70 -8.03
N PRO A 14 2.68 -22.05 -9.08
CA PRO A 14 1.88 -21.66 -10.22
C PRO A 14 1.29 -22.90 -10.91
N ARG A 15 -0.04 -22.95 -11.04
CA ARG A 15 -0.76 -24.09 -11.63
C ARG A 15 -0.30 -24.37 -13.06
N GLY A 16 0.02 -25.63 -13.35
CA GLY A 16 0.44 -26.08 -14.68
C GLY A 16 1.93 -25.84 -15.00
N PHE A 17 2.71 -25.30 -14.06
CA PHE A 17 4.15 -25.06 -14.23
C PHE A 17 4.95 -25.88 -13.22
N SER A 18 5.95 -26.60 -13.71
CA SER A 18 6.88 -27.36 -12.88
C SER A 18 8.31 -27.18 -13.35
N GLY A 19 9.24 -27.16 -12.40
CA GLY A 19 10.66 -27.35 -12.59
C GLY A 19 11.12 -28.72 -12.09
N ARG A 20 12.26 -29.21 -12.58
CA ARG A 20 12.97 -30.37 -12.03
C ARG A 20 13.41 -30.13 -10.59
N GLY A 21 13.67 -28.88 -10.21
CA GLY A 21 13.96 -28.49 -8.83
C GLY A 21 12.76 -28.67 -7.88
N ASP A 22 11.55 -28.36 -8.36
CA ASP A 22 10.33 -28.29 -7.53
C ASP A 22 10.09 -29.54 -6.67
N LYS A 23 10.39 -30.73 -7.20
CA LYS A 23 10.17 -32.02 -6.50
C LYS A 23 10.98 -32.20 -5.21
N TYR A 24 12.05 -31.44 -5.02
CA TYR A 24 12.91 -31.54 -3.84
C TYR A 24 12.64 -30.45 -2.80
N LEU A 25 11.94 -29.37 -3.16
CA LEU A 25 11.77 -28.20 -2.28
C LEU A 25 11.15 -28.59 -0.93
N ALA A 26 10.17 -29.49 -0.95
CA ALA A 26 9.52 -29.94 0.28
C ALA A 26 10.42 -30.76 1.21
N GLU A 27 11.35 -31.54 0.66
CA GLU A 27 12.34 -32.25 1.46
C GLU A 27 13.34 -31.27 2.08
N ILE A 28 13.84 -30.31 1.29
CA ILE A 28 14.76 -29.27 1.76
C ILE A 28 14.10 -28.43 2.86
N ALA A 29 12.83 -28.05 2.70
CA ALA A 29 12.09 -27.28 3.69
C ALA A 29 11.87 -28.08 4.98
N GLN A 30 11.58 -29.38 4.89
CA GLN A 30 11.45 -30.24 6.06
C GLN A 30 12.77 -30.41 6.82
N ASP A 31 13.89 -30.51 6.11
CA ASP A 31 15.23 -30.57 6.68
C ASP A 31 15.61 -29.24 7.35
N LEU A 32 15.33 -28.11 6.68
CA LEU A 32 15.55 -26.78 7.24
C LEU A 32 14.72 -26.60 8.51
N ARG A 33 13.42 -26.93 8.50
CA ARG A 33 12.55 -26.89 9.69
C ARG A 33 13.18 -27.62 10.87
N ARG A 34 13.69 -28.85 10.65
CA ARG A 34 14.34 -29.63 11.72
C ARG A 34 15.58 -28.93 12.28
N ARG A 35 16.38 -28.31 11.42
CA ARG A 35 17.54 -27.52 11.87
C ARG A 35 17.12 -26.29 12.64
N LEU A 36 16.18 -25.51 12.13
CA LEU A 36 15.66 -24.33 12.82
C LEU A 36 15.09 -24.70 14.18
N LEU A 37 14.31 -25.78 14.28
CA LEU A 37 13.73 -26.25 15.55
C LEU A 37 14.83 -26.53 16.57
N LYS A 38 15.89 -27.24 16.16
CA LYS A 38 17.04 -27.51 17.00
C LYS A 38 17.71 -26.21 17.46
N THR A 39 17.89 -25.26 16.55
CA THR A 39 18.48 -23.95 16.84
C THR A 39 17.67 -23.14 17.86
N GLN A 40 16.33 -23.21 17.84
CA GLN A 40 15.48 -22.50 18.80
C GLN A 40 15.66 -22.98 20.26
N HIS A 41 16.15 -24.20 20.48
CA HIS A 41 16.42 -24.71 21.84
C HIS A 41 17.54 -23.93 22.55
N ASP A 42 18.46 -23.34 21.79
CA ASP A 42 19.58 -22.57 22.32
C ASP A 42 19.25 -21.07 22.45
N PHE A 43 18.01 -20.66 22.15
CA PHE A 43 17.63 -19.24 22.21
C PHE A 43 17.56 -18.72 23.61
N ARG A 44 18.08 -17.50 23.76
CA ARG A 44 18.05 -16.75 24.99
C ARG A 44 16.68 -16.13 25.25
N PHE A 45 15.95 -15.74 24.21
CA PHE A 45 14.67 -15.03 24.34
C PHE A 45 13.51 -15.80 23.71
N GLU A 46 12.39 -15.92 24.45
CA GLU A 46 11.16 -16.54 23.95
C GLU A 46 10.54 -15.78 22.77
N THR A 47 10.81 -14.47 22.67
CA THR A 47 10.31 -13.60 21.58
C THR A 47 10.72 -14.12 20.20
N CYS A 48 11.89 -14.76 20.08
CA CYS A 48 12.37 -15.36 18.82
C CYS A 48 11.97 -16.83 18.60
N ARG A 49 11.22 -17.48 19.51
CA ARG A 49 10.79 -18.87 19.31
C ARG A 49 9.45 -18.96 18.59
N LEU A 50 9.37 -19.76 17.54
CA LEU A 50 8.13 -20.07 16.83
C LEU A 50 7.60 -21.46 17.19
N PRO A 51 6.27 -21.65 17.32
CA PRO A 51 5.65 -22.95 17.42
C PRO A 51 5.79 -23.75 16.11
N ASP A 52 5.58 -25.07 16.17
CA ASP A 52 5.92 -25.99 15.08
C ASP A 52 5.23 -25.67 13.74
N GLY A 53 3.97 -25.24 13.77
CA GLY A 53 3.21 -24.85 12.58
C GLY A 53 3.80 -23.62 11.90
N GLN A 54 4.09 -22.56 12.66
CA GLN A 54 4.72 -21.34 12.15
C GLN A 54 6.15 -21.60 11.67
N LEU A 55 6.89 -22.49 12.33
CA LEU A 55 8.23 -22.90 11.90
C LEU A 55 8.21 -23.65 10.57
N SER A 56 7.16 -24.44 10.32
CA SER A 56 6.93 -25.11 9.03
C SER A 56 6.67 -24.12 7.90
N ALA A 57 5.85 -23.09 8.19
CA ALA A 57 5.60 -22.00 7.25
C ALA A 57 6.89 -21.20 6.97
N LEU A 58 7.65 -20.85 8.02
CA LEU A 58 8.92 -20.14 7.88
C LEU A 58 9.93 -20.93 7.02
N ALA A 59 10.11 -22.22 7.30
CA ALA A 59 11.04 -23.05 6.53
C ALA A 59 10.65 -23.13 5.05
N SER A 60 9.34 -23.15 4.74
CA SER A 60 8.84 -23.13 3.36
C SER A 60 9.16 -21.81 2.67
N LEU A 61 8.96 -20.67 3.34
CA LEU A 61 9.29 -19.33 2.82
C LEU A 61 10.79 -19.17 2.54
N LEU A 62 11.65 -19.63 3.45
CA LEU A 62 13.10 -19.56 3.28
C LEU A 62 13.59 -20.41 2.09
N VAL A 63 12.95 -21.54 1.82
CA VAL A 63 13.27 -22.38 0.65
C VAL A 63 12.76 -21.77 -0.65
N GLU A 64 11.57 -21.13 -0.66
CA GLU A 64 11.07 -20.38 -1.82
C GLU A 64 11.94 -19.14 -2.12
N PHE A 65 12.42 -18.45 -1.08
CA PHE A 65 13.44 -17.40 -1.21
C PHE A 65 14.74 -17.97 -1.81
N ALA A 66 15.21 -19.11 -1.33
CA ALA A 66 16.41 -19.74 -1.87
C ALA A 66 16.23 -20.17 -3.34
N GLU A 67 15.05 -20.65 -3.72
CA GLU A 67 14.70 -20.93 -5.11
C GLU A 67 14.78 -19.67 -5.97
N ASP A 68 14.24 -18.54 -5.51
CA ASP A 68 14.31 -17.25 -6.22
C ASP A 68 15.75 -16.81 -6.48
N ILE A 69 16.61 -16.84 -5.46
CA ILE A 69 18.02 -16.50 -5.60
C ILE A 69 18.76 -17.48 -6.52
N HIS A 70 18.59 -18.79 -6.30
CA HIS A 70 19.35 -19.83 -7.01
C HIS A 70 18.96 -19.97 -8.48
N ALA A 71 17.66 -19.94 -8.75
CA ALA A 71 17.12 -20.02 -10.10
C ALA A 71 17.11 -18.66 -10.80
N GLU A 72 17.47 -17.57 -10.11
CA GLU A 72 17.44 -16.20 -10.65
C GLU A 72 16.04 -15.86 -11.18
N ILE A 73 15.00 -16.04 -10.35
CA ILE A 73 13.62 -15.67 -10.68
C ILE A 73 13.49 -14.14 -10.72
N GLY A 74 14.16 -13.46 -9.78
CA GLY A 74 14.36 -12.01 -9.81
C GLY A 74 13.43 -11.21 -8.88
N LEU A 75 12.68 -11.86 -7.99
CA LEU A 75 11.77 -11.16 -7.07
C LEU A 75 12.56 -10.42 -5.99
N TRP A 76 13.50 -11.09 -5.32
CA TRP A 76 14.39 -10.49 -4.34
C TRP A 76 15.30 -9.43 -4.95
N ARG A 77 15.79 -9.69 -6.17
CA ARG A 77 16.62 -8.72 -6.91
C ARG A 77 15.86 -7.41 -7.16
N ALA A 78 14.56 -7.48 -7.44
CA ALA A 78 13.74 -6.27 -7.60
C ALA A 78 13.65 -5.47 -6.29
N LEU A 79 13.50 -6.14 -5.14
CA LEU A 79 13.55 -5.51 -3.82
C LEU A 79 14.91 -4.87 -3.55
N GLU A 80 16.01 -5.59 -3.76
CA GLU A 80 17.36 -5.06 -3.54
C GLU A 80 17.67 -3.86 -4.43
N ALA A 81 17.25 -3.89 -5.70
CA ALA A 81 17.41 -2.76 -6.61
C ALA A 81 16.63 -1.52 -6.15
N HIS A 82 15.40 -1.70 -5.65
CA HIS A 82 14.59 -0.61 -5.10
C HIS A 82 15.22 -0.03 -3.82
N ASN A 83 15.67 -0.90 -2.91
CA ASN A 83 16.35 -0.47 -1.70
C ASN A 83 17.63 0.31 -2.02
N GLN A 84 18.42 -0.18 -2.98
CA GLN A 84 19.63 0.51 -3.45
C GLN A 84 19.31 1.93 -3.95
N GLN A 85 18.22 2.09 -4.69
CA GLN A 85 17.76 3.40 -5.17
C GLN A 85 17.29 4.32 -4.03
N CYS A 86 16.62 3.75 -3.02
CA CYS A 86 16.02 4.53 -1.94
C CYS A 86 17.00 4.89 -0.81
N PHE A 87 17.96 4.01 -0.53
CA PHE A 87 18.78 4.05 0.69
C PHE A 87 20.28 3.98 0.41
N GLY A 88 20.68 3.78 -0.85
CA GLY A 88 22.09 3.60 -1.20
C GLY A 88 22.66 2.24 -0.82
N SER A 89 21.85 1.31 -0.30
CA SER A 89 22.25 -0.08 -0.04
C SER A 89 21.13 -1.06 -0.43
N PRO A 90 21.46 -2.30 -0.86
CA PRO A 90 20.46 -3.27 -1.28
C PRO A 90 19.63 -3.82 -0.11
N LEU A 91 20.17 -3.81 1.11
CA LEU A 91 19.52 -4.24 2.34
C LEU A 91 19.80 -3.20 3.44
N PRO A 92 18.86 -2.26 3.67
CA PRO A 92 19.00 -1.24 4.70
C PRO A 92 19.32 -1.91 6.05
N PHE A 93 20.25 -1.33 6.80
CA PHE A 93 20.76 -1.79 8.11
C PHE A 93 21.72 -2.98 8.11
N PHE A 94 21.69 -3.82 7.08
CA PHE A 94 22.51 -5.03 7.01
C PHE A 94 23.73 -4.88 6.11
N VAL A 95 23.70 -3.94 5.17
CA VAL A 95 24.84 -3.53 4.36
C VAL A 95 25.21 -2.11 4.73
N ARG A 96 26.44 -1.93 5.23
CA ARG A 96 26.96 -0.60 5.58
C ARG A 96 27.34 0.15 4.31
N ALA A 97 27.26 1.48 4.34
CA ALA A 97 27.60 2.32 3.18
C ALA A 97 29.08 2.21 2.77
N ASP A 98 29.97 1.85 3.71
CA ASP A 98 31.40 1.61 3.48
C ASP A 98 31.72 0.15 3.10
N ASP A 99 30.75 -0.75 3.16
CA ASP A 99 30.96 -2.16 2.85
C ASP A 99 30.86 -2.39 1.33
N THR A 100 32.02 -2.63 0.71
CA THR A 100 32.14 -2.94 -0.72
C THR A 100 31.95 -4.42 -1.03
N THR A 101 31.68 -5.27 -0.04
CA THR A 101 31.55 -6.71 -0.23
C THR A 101 30.22 -7.04 -0.93
N PRO A 102 30.24 -7.57 -2.16
CA PRO A 102 29.01 -7.84 -2.89
C PRO A 102 28.21 -8.95 -2.20
N LEU A 103 26.89 -8.78 -2.15
CA LEU A 103 25.98 -9.83 -1.71
C LEU A 103 25.96 -10.97 -2.74
N ALA A 104 26.27 -12.19 -2.31
CA ALA A 104 26.30 -13.37 -3.17
C ALA A 104 25.48 -14.52 -2.58
N GLY A 105 24.76 -15.24 -3.44
CA GLY A 105 23.97 -16.41 -3.06
C GLY A 105 23.08 -16.15 -1.83
N PHE A 106 23.16 -17.04 -0.85
CA PHE A 106 22.36 -16.98 0.38
C PHE A 106 23.07 -16.20 1.50
N ASP A 107 23.70 -15.07 1.17
CA ASP A 107 24.35 -14.19 2.16
C ASP A 107 23.47 -13.99 3.40
N THR A 108 24.04 -14.21 4.58
CA THR A 108 23.34 -14.16 5.88
C THR A 108 22.55 -12.87 6.07
N ARG A 109 23.02 -11.74 5.53
CA ARG A 109 22.35 -10.43 5.60
C ARG A 109 20.99 -10.45 4.90
N ARG A 110 20.86 -11.17 3.77
CA ARG A 110 19.58 -11.33 3.06
C ARG A 110 18.57 -12.08 3.91
N LEU A 111 19.00 -13.19 4.50
CA LEU A 111 18.16 -14.04 5.34
C LEU A 111 17.75 -13.29 6.61
N GLN A 112 18.66 -12.53 7.21
CA GLN A 112 18.36 -11.69 8.37
C GLN A 112 17.33 -10.60 8.04
N HIS A 113 17.47 -9.92 6.89
CA HIS A 113 16.49 -8.94 6.43
C HIS A 113 15.11 -9.57 6.20
N LEU A 114 15.06 -10.70 5.47
CA LEU A 114 13.82 -11.44 5.23
C LEU A 114 13.12 -11.86 6.53
N LEU A 115 13.88 -12.45 7.46
CA LEU A 115 13.37 -12.89 8.75
C LEU A 115 12.84 -11.72 9.58
N TRP A 116 13.61 -10.64 9.66
CA TRP A 116 13.24 -9.46 10.43
C TRP A 116 11.97 -8.80 9.88
N THR A 117 11.88 -8.61 8.57
CA THR A 117 10.73 -7.96 7.93
C THR A 117 9.43 -8.76 8.06
N LEU A 118 9.50 -10.10 7.99
CA LEU A 118 8.32 -10.96 8.08
C LEU A 118 7.99 -11.41 9.51
N TRP A 119 8.85 -11.10 10.50
CA TRP A 119 8.62 -11.54 11.88
C TRP A 119 7.26 -11.11 12.46
N PRO A 120 6.78 -9.86 12.22
CA PRO A 120 5.47 -9.43 12.70
C PRO A 120 4.31 -10.28 12.16
N SER A 121 4.46 -10.93 11.00
CA SER A 121 3.44 -11.86 10.48
C SER A 121 3.33 -13.17 11.27
N PHE A 122 4.33 -13.50 12.10
CA PHE A 122 4.29 -14.64 13.01
C PHE A 122 3.93 -14.24 14.44
N LYS A 123 4.35 -13.04 14.85
CA LYS A 123 4.12 -12.46 16.18
C LYS A 123 3.85 -10.95 16.07
N ALA A 124 2.59 -10.59 15.90
CA ALA A 124 2.17 -9.20 15.67
C ALA A 124 2.55 -8.25 16.82
N ASP A 125 2.51 -8.74 18.07
CA ASP A 125 2.76 -7.93 19.27
C ASP A 125 4.26 -7.81 19.62
N VAL A 126 5.16 -8.27 18.75
CA VAL A 126 6.60 -8.29 19.02
C VAL A 126 7.35 -7.47 17.99
N ILE A 127 7.91 -6.35 18.45
CA ILE A 127 8.91 -5.57 17.71
C ILE A 127 10.29 -6.13 18.03
N LEU A 128 11.01 -6.57 16.99
CA LEU A 128 12.39 -7.06 17.13
C LEU A 128 13.38 -6.06 16.56
N SER A 129 14.51 -5.92 17.27
CA SER A 129 15.67 -5.24 16.72
C SER A 129 16.18 -5.95 15.46
N PRO A 130 16.56 -5.21 14.40
CA PRO A 130 17.24 -5.79 13.23
C PRO A 130 18.47 -6.60 13.62
N THR A 131 19.17 -6.23 14.70
CA THR A 131 20.40 -6.86 15.19
C THR A 131 20.16 -7.90 16.29
N HIS A 132 18.92 -8.35 16.50
CA HIS A 132 18.58 -9.34 17.53
C HIS A 132 19.40 -10.63 17.38
N LYS A 133 20.05 -11.07 18.46
CA LYS A 133 21.04 -12.17 18.42
C LYS A 133 20.46 -13.52 18.03
N ASP A 134 19.28 -13.88 18.54
CA ASP A 134 18.64 -15.14 18.15
C ASP A 134 18.15 -15.10 16.69
N LEU A 135 17.83 -13.92 16.16
CA LEU A 135 17.43 -13.73 14.76
C LEU A 135 18.64 -13.84 13.81
N GLN A 136 19.77 -13.24 14.19
CA GLN A 136 21.06 -13.43 13.53
C GLN A 136 21.42 -14.92 13.45
N ARG A 137 21.22 -15.64 14.56
CA ARG A 137 21.51 -17.07 14.62
C ARG A 137 20.63 -17.90 13.68
N LEU A 138 19.34 -17.57 13.55
CA LEU A 138 18.45 -18.19 12.55
C LEU A 138 18.95 -17.94 11.14
N ALA A 139 19.33 -16.70 10.83
CA ALA A 139 19.82 -16.31 9.51
C ALA A 139 21.10 -17.06 9.14
N GLU A 140 22.05 -17.19 10.07
CA GLU A 140 23.30 -17.94 9.89
C GLU A 140 23.05 -19.41 9.56
N VAL A 141 22.22 -20.07 10.38
CA VAL A 141 21.90 -21.50 10.21
C VAL A 141 21.17 -21.75 8.88
N ALA A 142 20.24 -20.87 8.52
CA ALA A 142 19.54 -20.96 7.24
C ALA A 142 20.49 -20.73 6.05
N SER A 143 21.31 -19.68 6.11
CA SER A 143 22.32 -19.34 5.10
C SER A 143 23.27 -20.51 4.83
N GLU A 144 23.87 -21.09 5.87
CA GLU A 144 24.80 -22.22 5.76
C GLU A 144 24.11 -23.44 5.15
N PHE A 145 22.92 -23.78 5.68
CA PHE A 145 22.16 -24.93 5.21
C PHE A 145 21.76 -24.79 3.74
N LEU A 146 21.20 -23.65 3.36
CA LEU A 146 20.73 -23.41 2.00
C LEU A 146 21.91 -23.41 1.02
N THR A 147 23.05 -22.81 1.39
CA THR A 147 24.29 -22.85 0.59
C THR A 147 24.71 -24.29 0.28
N GLN A 148 24.76 -25.14 1.31
CA GLN A 148 25.14 -26.54 1.15
C GLN A 148 24.14 -27.32 0.29
N ARG A 149 22.83 -27.13 0.51
CA ARG A 149 21.79 -27.91 -0.18
C ARG A 149 21.61 -27.49 -1.62
N PHE A 150 21.68 -26.19 -1.93
CA PHE A 150 21.47 -25.67 -3.27
C PHE A 150 22.71 -25.78 -4.17
N ALA A 151 23.91 -26.04 -3.62
CA ALA A 151 25.14 -26.21 -4.41
C ALA A 151 25.04 -27.31 -5.49
N VAL A 152 24.27 -28.36 -5.24
CA VAL A 152 24.05 -29.50 -6.15
C VAL A 152 22.66 -29.48 -6.80
N PHE A 153 21.91 -28.39 -6.61
CA PHE A 153 20.51 -28.30 -6.96
C PHE A 153 20.31 -27.77 -8.39
N PRO A 154 19.37 -28.32 -9.19
CA PRO A 154 19.07 -27.78 -10.51
C PRO A 154 18.63 -26.31 -10.43
N LYS A 155 19.14 -25.46 -11.32
CA LYS A 155 18.76 -24.03 -11.40
C LYS A 155 17.39 -23.78 -12.04
N ASP A 156 16.63 -24.82 -12.36
CA ASP A 156 15.33 -24.66 -13.01
C ASP A 156 14.17 -24.69 -12.02
N SER A 157 13.18 -23.82 -12.27
CA SER A 157 12.07 -23.52 -11.36
C SER A 157 10.76 -23.41 -12.14
N GLY A 158 9.69 -24.01 -11.61
CA GLY A 158 8.33 -23.83 -12.13
C GLY A 158 7.87 -22.36 -12.06
N ALA A 159 8.19 -21.65 -10.98
CA ALA A 159 7.90 -20.23 -10.82
C ALA A 159 8.64 -19.37 -11.87
N LYS A 160 9.92 -19.65 -12.15
CA LYS A 160 10.65 -18.97 -13.24
C LYS A 160 9.97 -19.16 -14.59
N ARG A 161 9.61 -20.41 -14.92
CA ARG A 161 8.92 -20.75 -16.18
C ARG A 161 7.57 -20.04 -16.31
N PHE A 162 6.80 -19.96 -15.22
CA PHE A 162 5.54 -19.24 -15.18
C PHE A 162 5.72 -17.74 -15.46
N LEU A 163 6.68 -17.08 -14.80
CA LEU A 163 6.95 -15.65 -15.01
C LEU A 163 7.51 -15.37 -16.41
N ALA A 164 8.24 -16.32 -17.00
CA ALA A 164 8.76 -16.25 -18.36
C ALA A 164 7.72 -16.50 -19.47
N THR A 165 6.47 -16.83 -19.13
CA THR A 165 5.39 -16.90 -20.14
C THR A 165 5.16 -15.54 -20.81
N GLU A 166 4.47 -15.53 -21.94
CA GLU A 166 4.20 -14.30 -22.69
C GLU A 166 3.52 -13.20 -21.83
N ASN A 167 3.76 -11.96 -22.24
CA ASN A 167 3.23 -10.72 -21.66
C ASN A 167 2.48 -9.91 -22.72
N ARG A 168 1.82 -10.62 -23.64
CA ARG A 168 1.15 -10.01 -24.79
C ARG A 168 -0.08 -9.24 -24.33
N PHE A 169 -0.85 -9.78 -23.39
CA PHE A 169 -2.13 -9.23 -22.96
C PHE A 169 -2.17 -8.93 -21.45
N GLY A 170 -3.02 -7.99 -21.07
CA GLY A 170 -3.16 -7.57 -19.66
C GLY A 170 -3.58 -8.72 -18.72
N TRP A 171 -4.40 -9.66 -19.16
CA TRP A 171 -4.78 -10.81 -18.31
C TRP A 171 -3.62 -11.75 -17.98
N GLU A 172 -2.58 -11.81 -18.81
CA GLU A 172 -1.38 -12.62 -18.54
C GLU A 172 -0.56 -11.99 -17.42
N ILE A 173 -0.41 -10.66 -17.46
CA ILE A 173 0.17 -9.87 -16.37
C ILE A 173 -0.68 -10.02 -15.10
N LYS A 174 -2.00 -9.90 -15.22
CA LYS A 174 -2.91 -10.03 -14.08
C LYS A 174 -2.79 -11.40 -13.42
N ARG A 175 -2.71 -12.48 -14.19
CA ARG A 175 -2.48 -13.84 -13.66
C ARG A 175 -1.18 -13.93 -12.87
N LYS A 176 -0.10 -13.30 -13.36
CA LYS A 176 1.20 -13.26 -12.65
C LYS A 176 1.13 -12.43 -11.38
N LEU A 177 0.44 -11.29 -11.41
CA LEU A 177 0.19 -10.45 -10.25
C LEU A 177 -0.59 -11.20 -9.16
N VAL A 178 -1.67 -11.90 -9.53
CA VAL A 178 -2.48 -12.67 -8.57
C VAL A 178 -1.66 -13.79 -7.93
N TRP A 179 -0.91 -14.56 -8.72
CA TRP A 179 -0.02 -15.58 -8.15
C TRP A 179 1.04 -14.96 -7.24
N LEU A 180 1.73 -13.90 -7.69
CA LEU A 180 2.77 -13.25 -6.91
C LEU A 180 2.20 -12.72 -5.59
N GLY A 181 1.08 -12.02 -5.61
CA GLY A 181 0.47 -11.44 -4.41
C GLY A 181 -0.08 -12.47 -3.44
N THR A 182 -0.69 -13.55 -3.93
CA THR A 182 -1.40 -14.51 -3.07
C THR A 182 -0.57 -15.72 -2.67
N GLN A 183 0.47 -16.08 -3.44
CA GLN A 183 1.20 -17.33 -3.27
C GLN A 183 2.70 -17.17 -3.06
N SER A 184 3.33 -16.08 -3.49
CA SER A 184 4.79 -15.96 -3.38
C SER A 184 5.27 -15.76 -1.94
N TYR A 185 6.52 -16.14 -1.67
CA TYR A 185 7.11 -16.02 -0.34
C TYR A 185 7.19 -14.58 0.17
N LEU A 186 7.22 -13.58 -0.72
CA LEU A 186 7.24 -12.17 -0.34
C LEU A 186 5.90 -11.69 0.20
N PHE A 187 4.78 -12.16 -0.37
CA PHE A 187 3.48 -11.55 -0.15
C PHE A 187 2.45 -12.45 0.50
N ARG A 188 2.61 -13.78 0.47
CA ARG A 188 1.58 -14.73 0.93
C ARG A 188 1.15 -14.47 2.39
N LEU A 189 2.08 -14.23 3.31
CA LEU A 189 1.71 -13.94 4.70
C LEU A 189 0.99 -12.59 4.84
N LEU A 190 1.43 -11.58 4.11
CA LEU A 190 0.83 -10.25 4.10
C LEU A 190 -0.58 -10.28 3.51
N TYR A 191 -0.78 -11.08 2.46
CA TYR A 191 -2.08 -11.31 1.86
C TYR A 191 -3.06 -11.99 2.82
N VAL A 192 -2.59 -13.02 3.55
CA VAL A 192 -3.42 -13.70 4.56
C VAL A 192 -3.86 -12.73 5.66
N ALA A 193 -2.94 -11.91 6.17
CA ALA A 193 -3.28 -10.87 7.15
C ALA A 193 -4.30 -9.87 6.59
N TYR A 194 -4.08 -9.38 5.37
CA TYR A 194 -4.97 -8.44 4.71
C TYR A 194 -6.39 -9.01 4.51
N VAL A 195 -6.52 -10.28 4.09
CA VAL A 195 -7.81 -10.97 3.98
C VAL A 195 -8.50 -11.13 5.33
N GLY A 196 -7.74 -11.39 6.39
CA GLY A 196 -8.27 -11.45 7.76
C GLY A 196 -8.91 -10.13 8.20
N GLU A 197 -8.29 -9.01 7.85
CA GLU A 197 -8.74 -7.67 8.21
C GLU A 197 -9.87 -7.13 7.30
N HIS A 198 -9.79 -7.38 5.99
CA HIS A 198 -10.64 -6.72 4.99
C HIS A 198 -11.63 -7.66 4.29
N GLY A 199 -11.43 -8.98 4.38
CA GLY A 199 -12.23 -10.00 3.69
C GLY A 199 -13.15 -10.80 4.60
N ASN A 200 -13.35 -10.39 5.86
CA ASN A 200 -14.04 -11.20 6.88
C ASN A 200 -13.47 -12.63 6.99
N GLY A 201 -12.18 -12.80 6.72
CA GLY A 201 -11.50 -14.09 6.72
C GLY A 201 -11.56 -14.87 5.40
N GLU A 202 -12.27 -14.40 4.37
CA GLU A 202 -12.39 -15.08 3.07
C GLU A 202 -11.93 -14.21 1.89
N PRO A 203 -11.23 -14.79 0.90
CA PRO A 203 -10.80 -14.05 -0.28
C PRO A 203 -11.96 -13.84 -1.26
N SER A 204 -12.19 -12.58 -1.66
CA SER A 204 -13.08 -12.21 -2.78
C SER A 204 -12.28 -11.60 -3.94
N ILE A 205 -12.88 -11.50 -5.13
CA ILE A 205 -12.23 -10.86 -6.29
C ILE A 205 -11.82 -9.42 -5.94
N GLY A 206 -12.72 -8.65 -5.30
CA GLY A 206 -12.44 -7.29 -4.86
C GLY A 206 -11.27 -7.19 -3.88
N VAL A 207 -11.27 -8.02 -2.83
CA VAL A 207 -10.21 -8.04 -1.79
C VAL A 207 -8.87 -8.45 -2.39
N THR A 208 -8.84 -9.48 -3.24
CA THR A 208 -7.60 -9.92 -3.92
C THR A 208 -7.09 -8.84 -4.87
N ASP A 209 -7.97 -8.21 -5.66
CA ASP A 209 -7.58 -7.14 -6.58
C ASP A 209 -7.02 -5.93 -5.84
N ASP A 210 -7.63 -5.56 -4.70
CA ASP A 210 -7.18 -4.45 -3.88
C ASP A 210 -5.78 -4.70 -3.31
N PHE A 211 -5.55 -5.86 -2.70
CA PHE A 211 -4.21 -6.22 -2.20
C PHE A 211 -3.14 -6.16 -3.31
N VAL A 212 -3.44 -6.77 -4.45
CA VAL A 212 -2.49 -6.89 -5.56
C VAL A 212 -2.20 -5.54 -6.22
N CYS A 213 -3.21 -4.68 -6.36
CA CYS A 213 -3.09 -3.46 -7.14
C CYS A 213 -2.89 -2.20 -6.30
N GLN A 214 -3.42 -2.12 -5.08
CA GLN A 214 -3.42 -0.87 -4.28
C GLN A 214 -2.45 -0.91 -3.11
N ILE A 215 -2.22 -2.07 -2.50
CA ILE A 215 -1.47 -2.12 -1.24
C ILE A 215 0.04 -1.96 -1.45
N CYS A 216 0.64 -1.11 -0.61
CA CYS A 216 2.08 -1.04 -0.39
C CYS A 216 2.42 -1.87 0.85
N THR A 217 3.61 -2.47 0.89
CA THR A 217 3.94 -3.42 1.96
C THR A 217 5.18 -3.03 2.75
N VAL A 218 5.45 -3.82 3.80
CA VAL A 218 6.67 -3.74 4.64
C VAL A 218 7.98 -3.88 3.85
N TRP A 219 7.92 -4.29 2.57
CA TRP A 219 9.03 -4.31 1.63
C TRP A 219 9.38 -2.90 1.10
N SER A 220 9.68 -1.98 2.02
CA SER A 220 10.03 -0.59 1.73
C SER A 220 9.02 0.12 0.80
N GLY A 221 7.74 -0.16 1.03
CA GLY A 221 6.62 0.45 0.31
C GLY A 221 6.33 -0.19 -1.04
N LEU A 222 7.06 -1.24 -1.44
CA LEU A 222 6.76 -1.98 -2.65
C LEU A 222 5.44 -2.75 -2.50
N GLY A 223 4.62 -2.71 -3.54
CA GLY A 223 3.51 -3.64 -3.71
C GLY A 223 3.85 -4.75 -4.69
N VAL A 224 2.86 -5.60 -4.94
CA VAL A 224 2.96 -6.74 -5.87
C VAL A 224 3.29 -6.27 -7.28
N ILE A 225 2.69 -5.16 -7.72
CA ILE A 225 2.98 -4.51 -9.01
C ILE A 225 4.45 -4.15 -9.14
N ASP A 226 5.02 -3.52 -8.11
CA ASP A 226 6.37 -2.97 -8.18
C ASP A 226 7.42 -4.09 -8.28
N VAL A 227 7.23 -5.16 -7.51
CA VAL A 227 8.10 -6.35 -7.55
C VAL A 227 7.94 -7.10 -8.88
N LEU A 228 6.71 -7.32 -9.37
CA LEU A 228 6.51 -7.97 -10.66
C LEU A 228 7.14 -7.13 -11.78
N ALA A 229 6.91 -5.82 -11.77
CA ALA A 229 7.50 -4.91 -12.73
C ALA A 229 9.02 -4.99 -12.70
N GLY A 230 9.68 -5.13 -11.54
CA GLY A 230 11.14 -5.32 -11.46
C GLY A 230 11.63 -6.70 -11.90
N ALA A 231 10.83 -7.74 -11.72
CA ALA A 231 11.21 -9.12 -12.03
C ALA A 231 11.03 -9.49 -13.51
N LEU A 232 10.04 -8.91 -14.19
CA LEU A 232 9.77 -9.24 -15.59
C LEU A 232 10.85 -8.72 -16.55
N ASP A 233 11.17 -9.55 -17.53
CA ASP A 233 11.96 -9.18 -18.70
C ASP A 233 11.03 -8.55 -19.76
N VAL A 234 10.76 -7.25 -19.58
CA VAL A 234 9.93 -6.45 -20.46
C VAL A 234 10.62 -5.10 -20.75
N PRO A 235 10.32 -4.47 -21.91
CA PRO A 235 10.82 -3.13 -22.21
C PRO A 235 10.47 -2.11 -21.11
N GLU A 236 11.28 -1.06 -20.97
CA GLU A 236 11.05 -0.06 -19.92
C GLU A 236 9.71 0.66 -20.05
N SER A 237 9.20 0.84 -21.28
CA SER A 237 7.87 1.39 -21.52
C SER A 237 6.75 0.51 -20.93
N ASP A 238 6.87 -0.81 -21.06
CA ASP A 238 5.92 -1.77 -20.49
C ASP A 238 6.07 -1.82 -18.97
N ARG A 239 7.29 -1.75 -18.46
CA ARG A 239 7.58 -1.68 -17.01
C ARG A 239 6.97 -0.44 -16.39
N ALA A 240 7.15 0.72 -17.01
CA ALA A 240 6.54 1.98 -16.59
C ALA A 240 5.01 1.90 -16.62
N THR A 241 4.43 1.32 -17.68
CA THR A 241 2.99 1.09 -17.78
C THR A 241 2.46 0.17 -16.68
N LEU A 242 3.14 -0.95 -16.39
CA LEU A 242 2.75 -1.86 -15.31
C LEU A 242 2.75 -1.15 -13.95
N ARG A 243 3.76 -0.31 -13.69
CA ARG A 243 3.82 0.47 -12.45
C ARG A 243 2.64 1.41 -12.28
N THR A 244 1.95 1.84 -13.33
CA THR A 244 0.74 2.67 -13.17
C THR A 244 -0.53 1.86 -12.87
N TRP A 245 -0.48 0.53 -12.79
CA TRP A 245 -1.68 -0.28 -12.55
C TRP A 245 -2.32 -0.04 -11.17
N TYR A 246 -1.58 0.55 -10.22
CA TYR A 246 -2.19 1.02 -8.96
C TYR A 246 -3.11 2.24 -9.19
N GLU A 247 -2.95 2.98 -10.29
CA GLU A 247 -3.84 4.09 -10.68
C GLU A 247 -5.04 3.59 -11.51
N ARG A 248 -5.58 2.40 -11.21
CA ARG A 248 -6.77 1.86 -11.90
C ARG A 248 -7.88 2.90 -12.03
N HIS A 249 -8.44 3.03 -13.23
CA HIS A 249 -9.57 3.92 -13.50
C HIS A 249 -10.86 3.23 -13.06
N ALA A 250 -11.15 3.23 -11.76
CA ALA A 250 -12.44 2.77 -11.25
C ALA A 250 -13.51 3.83 -11.54
N SER A 251 -14.50 3.46 -12.36
CA SER A 251 -15.53 4.39 -12.82
C SER A 251 -16.75 3.65 -13.36
N PHE A 252 -17.77 4.43 -13.75
CA PHE A 252 -18.91 3.98 -14.52
C PHE A 252 -18.63 4.16 -16.02
N TYR A 253 -18.86 3.11 -16.80
CA TYR A 253 -18.58 3.05 -18.22
C TYR A 253 -19.85 2.68 -18.98
N ARG A 254 -20.27 3.54 -19.91
CA ARG A 254 -21.36 3.22 -20.85
C ARG A 254 -20.78 2.51 -22.06
N VAL A 255 -21.24 1.29 -22.31
CA VAL A 255 -20.88 0.52 -23.51
C VAL A 255 -21.43 1.22 -24.74
N LEU A 256 -20.56 1.49 -25.71
CA LEU A 256 -20.92 2.13 -26.98
C LEU A 256 -21.02 1.10 -28.09
N THR A 257 -19.99 0.29 -28.27
CA THR A 257 -19.96 -0.77 -29.30
C THR A 257 -19.31 -2.04 -28.76
N THR A 258 -19.69 -3.17 -29.34
CA THR A 258 -19.07 -4.46 -29.11
C THR A 258 -18.57 -5.02 -30.45
N LYS A 259 -17.33 -5.52 -30.47
CA LYS A 259 -16.76 -6.22 -31.62
C LYS A 259 -16.67 -7.71 -31.29
N VAL A 260 -17.39 -8.51 -32.06
CA VAL A 260 -17.52 -9.96 -31.85
C VAL A 260 -16.89 -10.70 -33.03
N SER A 261 -16.16 -11.77 -32.73
CA SER A 261 -15.58 -12.72 -33.68
C SER A 261 -16.05 -14.11 -33.30
N GLY A 262 -16.98 -14.67 -34.09
CA GLY A 262 -17.67 -15.91 -33.71
C GLY A 262 -18.50 -15.73 -32.44
N ARG A 263 -18.17 -16.48 -31.38
CA ARG A 263 -18.81 -16.37 -30.05
C ARG A 263 -18.03 -15.48 -29.07
N GLU A 264 -16.86 -14.99 -29.46
CA GLU A 264 -15.98 -14.24 -28.59
C GLU A 264 -16.14 -12.75 -28.82
N THR A 265 -16.39 -12.00 -27.76
CA THR A 265 -16.24 -10.54 -27.80
C THR A 265 -14.75 -10.23 -27.69
N GLU A 266 -14.16 -9.70 -28.77
CA GLU A 266 -12.76 -9.31 -28.84
C GLU A 266 -12.53 -7.93 -28.21
N PHE A 267 -13.46 -7.00 -28.41
CA PHE A 267 -13.34 -5.64 -27.91
C PHE A 267 -14.68 -5.04 -27.54
N VAL A 268 -14.63 -4.15 -26.57
CA VAL A 268 -15.71 -3.22 -26.22
C VAL A 268 -15.15 -1.80 -26.33
N THR A 269 -15.91 -0.88 -26.91
CA THR A 269 -15.66 0.54 -26.69
C THR A 269 -16.64 1.06 -25.66
N ALA A 270 -16.14 1.80 -24.68
CA ALA A 270 -16.97 2.35 -23.62
C ALA A 270 -16.56 3.78 -23.28
N ARG A 271 -17.54 4.63 -22.99
CA ARG A 271 -17.35 5.99 -22.51
C ARG A 271 -17.34 5.99 -20.99
N ASN A 272 -16.30 6.52 -20.36
CA ASN A 272 -16.31 6.83 -18.94
C ASN A 272 -17.32 7.97 -18.71
N VAL A 273 -18.34 7.70 -17.90
CA VAL A 273 -19.45 8.61 -17.63
C VAL A 273 -19.01 9.84 -16.85
N VAL A 274 -17.95 9.71 -16.06
CA VAL A 274 -17.42 10.82 -15.27
C VAL A 274 -16.69 11.79 -16.19
N ASN A 275 -15.67 11.39 -16.96
CA ASN A 275 -14.84 12.33 -17.72
C ASN A 275 -15.18 12.43 -19.23
N GLY A 276 -16.10 11.60 -19.73
CA GLY A 276 -16.48 11.54 -21.14
C GLY A 276 -15.48 10.85 -22.08
N GLN A 277 -14.33 10.40 -21.57
CA GLN A 277 -13.30 9.76 -22.38
C GLN A 277 -13.75 8.38 -22.87
N ILE A 278 -13.42 8.06 -24.13
CA ILE A 278 -13.70 6.76 -24.74
C ILE A 278 -12.48 5.85 -24.59
N TYR A 279 -12.74 4.60 -24.22
CA TYR A 279 -11.76 3.55 -24.01
C TYR A 279 -12.02 2.39 -24.97
N THR A 280 -10.97 1.90 -25.62
CA THR A 280 -11.01 0.62 -26.34
C THR A 280 -10.48 -0.46 -25.41
N ILE A 281 -11.38 -1.32 -24.98
CA ILE A 281 -11.14 -2.32 -23.96
C ILE A 281 -11.02 -3.67 -24.67
N ARG A 282 -9.86 -4.30 -24.55
CA ARG A 282 -9.68 -5.65 -25.06
C ARG A 282 -10.42 -6.61 -24.17
N MET A 283 -11.24 -7.42 -24.82
CA MET A 283 -12.00 -8.49 -24.24
C MET A 283 -11.40 -9.83 -24.73
N GLY A 284 -11.77 -10.90 -24.04
CA GLY A 284 -11.47 -12.28 -24.41
C GLY A 284 -12.54 -13.17 -23.80
N MET A 285 -13.79 -12.73 -23.88
CA MET A 285 -14.91 -13.33 -23.16
C MET A 285 -15.89 -13.96 -24.16
N PRO A 286 -16.15 -15.27 -24.05
CA PRO A 286 -17.20 -15.91 -24.83
C PRO A 286 -18.57 -15.45 -24.33
N ASP A 287 -19.51 -15.32 -25.27
CA ASP A 287 -20.94 -15.08 -25.02
C ASP A 287 -21.23 -13.87 -24.11
N CYS A 288 -20.38 -12.83 -24.18
CA CYS A 288 -20.56 -11.62 -23.38
C CYS A 288 -21.93 -10.98 -23.68
N GLU A 289 -22.74 -10.80 -22.65
CA GLU A 289 -24.10 -10.24 -22.76
C GLU A 289 -24.14 -8.72 -22.84
N TRP A 290 -22.98 -8.06 -22.82
CA TRP A 290 -22.94 -6.60 -22.84
C TRP A 290 -23.41 -6.06 -24.20
N ARG A 291 -24.27 -5.04 -24.16
CA ARG A 291 -24.87 -4.40 -25.33
C ARG A 291 -24.67 -2.89 -25.25
N PRO A 292 -24.67 -2.17 -26.39
CA PRO A 292 -24.69 -0.71 -26.40
C PRO A 292 -25.75 -0.15 -25.43
N GLY A 293 -25.36 0.86 -24.66
CA GLY A 293 -26.20 1.49 -23.64
C GLY A 293 -26.09 0.87 -22.25
N LEU A 294 -25.55 -0.35 -22.09
CA LEU A 294 -25.31 -0.96 -20.78
C LEU A 294 -24.30 -0.13 -19.98
N LEU A 295 -24.56 0.05 -18.69
CA LEU A 295 -23.65 0.70 -17.76
C LEU A 295 -22.88 -0.34 -16.95
N VAL A 296 -21.56 -0.21 -16.90
CA VAL A 296 -20.68 -1.11 -16.15
C VAL A 296 -19.82 -0.31 -15.19
N PHE A 297 -19.82 -0.67 -13.91
CA PHE A 297 -18.82 -0.20 -12.97
C PHE A 297 -17.67 -1.20 -12.90
N GLY A 298 -16.43 -0.71 -12.95
CA GLY A 298 -15.24 -1.53 -12.82
C GLY A 298 -13.97 -0.71 -12.91
N GLY A 299 -12.82 -1.35 -12.66
CA GLY A 299 -11.51 -0.74 -12.86
C GLY A 299 -10.96 -1.02 -14.26
N LEU A 300 -10.37 -0.01 -14.90
CA LEU A 300 -9.57 -0.20 -16.12
C LEU A 300 -8.08 0.05 -15.86
N THR A 301 -7.23 -0.81 -16.44
CA THR A 301 -5.76 -0.63 -16.47
C THR A 301 -5.23 -0.68 -17.90
N PRO A 302 -4.20 0.13 -18.24
CA PRO A 302 -3.63 0.14 -19.58
C PRO A 302 -2.55 -0.93 -19.76
N TRP A 303 -2.46 -1.50 -20.96
CA TRP A 303 -1.35 -2.36 -21.37
C TRP A 303 -1.14 -2.28 -22.90
N ARG A 304 0.06 -1.89 -23.33
CA ARG A 304 0.46 -1.86 -24.76
C ARG A 304 -0.55 -1.18 -25.70
N GLY A 305 -1.08 -0.03 -25.28
CA GLY A 305 -2.01 0.77 -26.07
C GLY A 305 -3.48 0.35 -25.99
N GLU A 306 -3.80 -0.67 -25.17
CA GLU A 306 -5.16 -1.17 -24.96
C GLU A 306 -5.54 -1.11 -23.49
N TRP A 307 -6.84 -1.20 -23.20
CA TRP A 307 -7.37 -1.21 -21.83
C TRP A 307 -7.93 -2.58 -21.46
N TYR A 308 -7.86 -2.91 -20.18
CA TYR A 308 -8.29 -4.20 -19.64
C TYR A 308 -9.08 -3.97 -18.34
N TRP A 309 -10.09 -4.80 -18.11
CA TRP A 309 -10.79 -4.83 -16.84
C TRP A 309 -9.90 -5.40 -15.74
N SER A 310 -9.93 -4.75 -14.57
CA SER A 310 -9.29 -5.18 -13.34
C SER A 310 -10.31 -5.18 -12.20
N GLY A 311 -10.26 -6.22 -11.38
CA GLY A 311 -11.13 -6.40 -10.23
C GLY A 311 -12.50 -6.95 -10.60
N GLU A 312 -13.49 -6.64 -9.78
CA GLU A 312 -14.89 -7.03 -10.00
C GLU A 312 -15.57 -6.04 -10.95
N GLN A 313 -16.52 -6.52 -11.75
CA GLN A 313 -17.37 -5.69 -12.60
C GLN A 313 -18.81 -5.84 -12.16
N HIS A 314 -19.49 -4.70 -11.99
CA HIS A 314 -20.93 -4.67 -11.73
C HIS A 314 -21.64 -4.08 -12.94
N THR A 315 -22.62 -4.82 -13.45
CA THR A 315 -23.47 -4.34 -14.53
C THR A 315 -24.72 -3.72 -13.94
N TYR A 316 -25.12 -2.59 -14.49
CA TYR A 316 -26.37 -1.91 -14.19
C TYR A 316 -27.21 -1.92 -15.45
N GLY A 317 -28.54 -1.98 -15.29
CA GLY A 317 -29.47 -1.89 -16.41
C GLY A 317 -29.30 -0.59 -17.22
N PRO A 318 -30.14 -0.35 -18.23
CA PRO A 318 -30.08 0.90 -18.99
C PRO A 318 -30.35 2.09 -18.06
N VAL A 319 -29.29 2.81 -17.68
CA VAL A 319 -29.38 4.06 -16.91
C VAL A 319 -29.65 5.21 -17.89
N PRO A 320 -30.67 6.05 -17.65
CA PRO A 320 -30.92 7.23 -18.48
C PRO A 320 -29.72 8.19 -18.52
N GLU A 321 -29.48 8.87 -19.63
CA GLU A 321 -28.33 9.79 -19.77
C GLU A 321 -28.41 10.98 -18.81
N ASP A 322 -29.62 11.42 -18.43
CA ASP A 322 -29.82 12.50 -17.45
C ASP A 322 -29.42 12.10 -16.01
N GLU A 323 -29.32 10.80 -15.70
CA GLU A 323 -28.78 10.33 -14.42
C GLU A 323 -27.25 10.31 -14.38
N GLU A 324 -26.57 10.39 -15.53
CA GLU A 324 -25.11 10.39 -15.59
C GLU A 324 -24.48 11.60 -14.90
N ALA A 325 -25.14 12.76 -14.98
CA ALA A 325 -24.70 13.96 -14.28
C ALA A 325 -24.66 13.74 -12.76
N LYS A 326 -25.62 12.98 -12.22
CA LYS A 326 -25.67 12.61 -10.80
C LYS A 326 -24.51 11.66 -10.45
N LEU A 327 -24.24 10.66 -11.29
CA LEU A 327 -23.12 9.73 -11.10
C LEU A 327 -21.76 10.44 -11.13
N ARG A 328 -21.57 11.38 -12.06
CA ARG A 328 -20.36 12.23 -12.11
C ARG A 328 -20.22 13.04 -10.84
N ALA A 329 -21.29 13.72 -10.41
CA ALA A 329 -21.29 14.52 -9.18
C ALA A 329 -20.98 13.66 -7.95
N GLU A 330 -21.57 12.47 -7.84
CA GLU A 330 -21.32 11.53 -6.75
C GLU A 330 -19.87 11.02 -6.73
N MET A 331 -19.32 10.66 -7.89
CA MET A 331 -17.92 10.23 -8.00
C MET A 331 -16.96 11.33 -7.57
N LEU A 332 -17.18 12.58 -7.99
CA LEU A 332 -16.34 13.72 -7.58
C LEU A 332 -16.52 14.11 -6.11
N ALA A 333 -17.72 13.89 -5.54
CA ALA A 333 -18.01 14.24 -4.15
C ALA A 333 -17.53 13.18 -3.15
N LYS A 334 -17.73 11.89 -3.46
CA LYS A 334 -17.48 10.78 -2.52
C LYS A 334 -16.22 9.98 -2.84
N ASN A 335 -15.77 9.98 -4.09
CA ASN A 335 -14.64 9.18 -4.58
C ASN A 335 -13.62 10.04 -5.34
N SER A 336 -13.42 11.27 -4.88
CA SER A 336 -12.60 12.30 -5.53
C SER A 336 -11.19 11.82 -5.86
N SER A 337 -10.51 11.17 -4.90
CA SER A 337 -9.16 10.62 -5.07
C SER A 337 -9.05 9.55 -6.18
N ILE A 338 -10.14 8.83 -6.46
CA ILE A 338 -10.23 7.89 -7.58
C ILE A 338 -10.55 8.64 -8.87
N ALA A 339 -11.54 9.54 -8.85
CA ALA A 339 -11.96 10.30 -10.03
C ALA A 339 -10.81 11.15 -10.60
N TYR A 340 -10.00 11.76 -9.74
CA TYR A 340 -8.84 12.57 -10.13
C TYR A 340 -7.76 11.80 -10.90
N ARG A 341 -7.77 10.47 -10.88
CA ARG A 341 -6.88 9.62 -11.72
C ARG A 341 -7.09 9.87 -13.20
N TYR A 342 -8.33 10.12 -13.60
CA TYR A 342 -8.75 10.34 -14.99
C TYR A 342 -9.43 11.70 -15.23
N CYS A 343 -9.53 12.55 -14.20
CA CYS A 343 -10.05 13.92 -14.26
C CYS A 343 -8.93 14.93 -13.88
N PRO A 344 -7.94 15.17 -14.76
CA PRO A 344 -6.75 15.95 -14.39
C PRO A 344 -7.02 17.43 -14.11
N LYS A 345 -8.07 18.02 -14.71
CA LYS A 345 -8.42 19.43 -14.47
C LYS A 345 -8.99 19.63 -13.07
N GLU A 346 -9.90 18.75 -12.68
CA GLU A 346 -10.49 18.69 -11.35
C GLU A 346 -9.41 18.36 -10.31
N ALA A 347 -8.50 17.44 -10.61
CA ALA A 347 -7.35 17.14 -9.75
C ALA A 347 -6.50 18.39 -9.48
N GLU A 348 -6.19 19.18 -10.51
CA GLU A 348 -5.40 20.41 -10.33
C GLU A 348 -6.17 21.49 -9.56
N THR A 349 -7.47 21.63 -9.84
CA THR A 349 -8.34 22.56 -9.10
C THR A 349 -8.40 22.19 -7.61
N ALA A 350 -8.44 20.90 -7.28
CA ALA A 350 -8.38 20.44 -5.91
C ALA A 350 -7.02 20.78 -5.26
N ARG A 351 -5.91 20.62 -5.97
CA ARG A 351 -4.56 21.00 -5.48
C ARG A 351 -4.45 22.49 -5.21
N ASP A 352 -4.93 23.33 -6.13
CA ASP A 352 -4.95 24.79 -5.95
C ASP A 352 -5.71 25.20 -4.69
N ARG A 353 -6.90 24.61 -4.48
CA ARG A 353 -7.71 24.88 -3.29
C ARG A 353 -7.04 24.37 -2.01
N THR A 354 -6.43 23.20 -2.01
CA THR A 354 -5.68 22.69 -0.85
C THR A 354 -4.52 23.62 -0.48
N ARG A 355 -3.79 24.15 -1.47
CA ARG A 355 -2.72 25.14 -1.25
C ARG A 355 -3.26 26.45 -0.66
N ASP A 356 -4.37 26.96 -1.18
CA ASP A 356 -5.03 28.14 -0.62
C ASP A 356 -5.45 27.90 0.84
N TYR A 357 -6.08 26.77 1.12
CA TYR A 357 -6.55 26.42 2.46
C TYR A 357 -5.39 26.29 3.45
N HIS A 358 -4.28 25.68 3.03
CA HIS A 358 -3.03 25.67 3.81
C HIS A 358 -2.56 27.09 4.13
N GLY A 359 -2.52 27.99 3.13
CA GLY A 359 -2.15 29.39 3.34
C GLY A 359 -3.05 30.10 4.35
N ARG A 360 -4.36 29.85 4.30
CA ARG A 360 -5.33 30.40 5.25
C ARG A 360 -5.18 29.82 6.66
N PHE A 361 -4.91 28.52 6.77
CA PHE A 361 -4.62 27.85 8.05
C PHE A 361 -3.39 28.47 8.72
N VAL A 362 -2.27 28.58 7.98
CA VAL A 362 -1.04 29.19 8.49
C VAL A 362 -1.23 30.66 8.83
N ALA A 363 -1.99 31.42 8.05
CA ALA A 363 -2.29 32.82 8.36
C ALA A 363 -3.12 32.98 9.64
N HIS A 364 -4.03 32.04 9.93
CA HIS A 364 -4.87 32.08 11.12
C HIS A 364 -4.12 31.64 12.39
N TYR A 365 -3.40 30.53 12.31
CA TYR A 365 -2.75 29.92 13.47
C TYR A 365 -1.26 30.27 13.63
N GLY A 366 -0.64 30.88 12.62
CA GLY A 366 0.76 31.28 12.60
C GLY A 366 1.75 30.14 12.31
N ASN A 367 1.27 28.90 12.14
CA ASN A 367 2.10 27.72 11.88
C ASN A 367 1.29 26.65 11.11
N ASP A 368 1.98 25.71 10.49
CA ASP A 368 1.37 24.56 9.78
C ASP A 368 0.99 23.40 10.72
N LEU A 369 1.51 23.41 11.95
CA LEU A 369 1.19 22.48 13.02
C LEU A 369 0.76 23.27 14.27
N VAL A 370 -0.39 22.90 14.83
CA VAL A 370 -0.96 23.49 16.03
C VAL A 370 -1.29 22.39 17.04
N VAL A 371 -1.04 22.66 18.32
CA VAL A 371 -1.31 21.72 19.41
C VAL A 371 -2.43 22.27 20.28
N PHE A 372 -3.46 21.45 20.48
CA PHE A 372 -4.58 21.74 21.35
C PHE A 372 -4.54 20.83 22.58
N PRO A 373 -5.01 21.30 23.76
CA PRO A 373 -5.03 20.48 24.97
C PRO A 373 -6.00 19.30 24.89
N ASP A 374 -7.09 19.45 24.14
CA ASP A 374 -8.16 18.45 24.00
C ASP A 374 -8.96 18.67 22.70
N GLY A 375 -9.84 17.71 22.37
CA GLY A 375 -10.66 17.77 21.16
C GLY A 375 -11.71 18.89 21.17
N LEU A 376 -12.24 19.27 22.34
CA LEU A 376 -13.20 20.38 22.45
C LEU A 376 -12.55 21.73 22.13
N SER A 377 -11.32 21.93 22.60
CA SER A 377 -10.53 23.14 22.36
C SER A 377 -10.20 23.30 20.88
N LEU A 378 -9.83 22.20 20.20
CA LEU A 378 -9.67 22.20 18.75
C LEU A 378 -10.98 22.54 18.04
N ALA A 379 -12.09 21.88 18.40
CA ALA A 379 -13.38 22.12 17.75
C ALA A 379 -13.85 23.58 17.93
N ALA A 380 -13.64 24.17 19.11
CA ALA A 380 -13.94 25.57 19.36
C ALA A 380 -13.05 26.51 18.53
N ALA A 381 -11.77 26.19 18.38
CA ALA A 381 -10.83 26.96 17.55
C ALA A 381 -11.20 26.90 16.07
N GLU A 382 -11.50 25.72 15.54
CA GLU A 382 -11.95 25.54 14.16
C GLU A 382 -13.27 26.27 13.89
N GLN A 383 -14.21 26.25 14.84
CA GLN A 383 -15.45 26.99 14.71
C GLN A 383 -15.18 28.49 14.60
N LYS A 384 -14.29 29.01 15.45
CA LYS A 384 -13.88 30.42 15.42
C LYS A 384 -13.18 30.80 14.13
N ARG A 385 -12.31 29.93 13.60
CA ARG A 385 -11.63 30.11 12.30
C ARG A 385 -12.67 30.19 11.17
N MET A 386 -13.58 29.22 11.10
CA MET A 386 -14.65 29.22 10.10
C MET A 386 -15.53 30.47 10.20
N GLU A 387 -15.95 30.86 11.41
CA GLU A 387 -16.73 32.08 11.60
C GLU A 387 -15.98 33.33 11.12
N ALA A 388 -14.67 33.42 11.34
CA ALA A 388 -13.85 34.53 10.86
C ALA A 388 -13.77 34.54 9.32
N GLU A 389 -13.57 33.38 8.69
CA GLU A 389 -13.56 33.24 7.23
C GLU A 389 -14.88 33.66 6.59
N TRP A 390 -16.00 33.24 7.18
CA TRP A 390 -17.34 33.57 6.68
C TRP A 390 -17.68 35.05 6.87
N ARG A 391 -17.26 35.67 7.98
CA ARG A 391 -17.43 37.13 8.19
C ARG A 391 -16.58 37.96 7.22
N ALA A 392 -15.41 37.46 6.83
CA ALA A 392 -14.54 38.12 5.86
C ALA A 392 -14.99 37.90 4.40
N ALA A 393 -15.87 36.93 4.14
CA ALA A 393 -16.36 36.63 2.80
C ALA A 393 -17.42 37.66 2.32
N PRO A 394 -17.51 37.92 1.00
CA PRO A 394 -18.56 38.76 0.44
C PRO A 394 -19.97 38.25 0.81
N PRO A 395 -20.90 39.12 1.26
CA PRO A 395 -22.25 38.71 1.69
C PRO A 395 -22.99 37.86 0.65
N GLU A 396 -22.87 38.21 -0.63
CA GLU A 396 -23.49 37.49 -1.75
C GLU A 396 -23.00 36.03 -1.84
N LYS A 397 -21.72 35.77 -1.56
CA LYS A 397 -21.15 34.40 -1.56
C LYS A 397 -21.64 33.60 -0.35
N VAL A 398 -21.78 34.24 0.80
CA VAL A 398 -22.32 33.63 2.03
C VAL A 398 -23.79 33.26 1.84
N GLU A 399 -24.62 34.18 1.34
CA GLU A 399 -26.05 33.93 1.09
C GLU A 399 -26.28 32.86 0.02
N ALA A 400 -25.44 32.81 -1.02
CA ALA A 400 -25.48 31.74 -2.01
C ALA A 400 -25.18 30.37 -1.36
N ALA A 401 -24.08 30.24 -0.62
CA ALA A 401 -23.70 29.02 0.06
C ALA A 401 -24.73 28.56 1.11
N MET A 402 -25.33 29.51 1.85
CA MET A 402 -26.37 29.19 2.84
C MET A 402 -27.64 28.63 2.19
N ARG A 403 -28.11 29.22 1.09
CA ARG A 403 -29.27 28.72 0.34
C ARG A 403 -29.01 27.33 -0.24
N GLU A 404 -27.84 27.15 -0.83
CA GLU A 404 -27.45 25.93 -1.52
C GLU A 404 -27.30 24.73 -0.57
N HIS A 405 -26.71 24.94 0.60
CA HIS A 405 -26.49 23.89 1.59
C HIS A 405 -27.60 23.80 2.66
N GLY A 406 -28.69 24.56 2.50
CA GLY A 406 -29.81 24.57 3.45
C GLY A 406 -29.40 24.98 4.87
N LEU A 407 -28.41 25.87 5.00
CA LEU A 407 -27.87 26.28 6.28
C LEU A 407 -28.73 27.38 6.89
N THR A 408 -29.20 27.17 8.12
CA THR A 408 -29.93 28.18 8.90
C THR A 408 -29.02 29.18 9.61
N ARG A 409 -27.70 28.93 9.61
CA ARG A 409 -26.66 29.80 10.18
C ARG A 409 -25.42 29.80 9.26
N PRO A 410 -24.62 30.89 9.21
CA PRO A 410 -23.44 31.01 8.35
C PRO A 410 -22.24 30.23 8.88
N VAL A 411 -22.47 29.00 9.36
CA VAL A 411 -21.43 28.08 9.83
C VAL A 411 -21.87 26.65 9.47
N PRO A 412 -21.08 25.90 8.70
CA PRO A 412 -21.37 24.49 8.44
C PRO A 412 -21.29 23.69 9.74
N ARG A 413 -22.08 22.62 9.85
CA ARG A 413 -21.98 21.71 11.01
C ARG A 413 -20.68 20.91 10.90
N MET A 414 -19.66 21.27 11.68
CA MET A 414 -18.52 20.39 11.90
C MET A 414 -19.00 19.14 12.65
N ARG A 415 -18.61 17.97 12.15
CA ARG A 415 -18.91 16.69 12.78
C ARG A 415 -17.60 16.03 13.18
N PHE A 416 -17.11 16.36 14.37
CA PHE A 416 -16.12 15.53 15.03
C PHE A 416 -16.82 14.41 15.78
N PRO A 417 -16.28 13.18 15.76
CA PRO A 417 -16.89 12.08 16.48
C PRO A 417 -16.73 12.27 18.01
N PRO A 418 -17.67 11.76 18.83
CA PRO A 418 -17.65 11.97 20.29
C PRO A 418 -16.34 11.55 20.96
N GLU A 419 -15.75 10.43 20.52
CA GLU A 419 -14.46 9.92 21.01
C GLU A 419 -13.31 10.89 20.78
N PHE A 420 -13.32 11.63 19.67
CA PHE A 420 -12.32 12.66 19.38
C PHE A 420 -12.53 13.89 20.26
N LEU A 421 -13.77 14.37 20.38
CA LEU A 421 -14.10 15.55 21.20
C LEU A 421 -13.78 15.34 22.67
N ASN A 422 -14.04 14.13 23.19
CA ASN A 422 -13.82 13.80 24.59
C ASN A 422 -12.35 13.47 24.93
N HIS A 423 -11.47 13.42 23.93
CA HIS A 423 -10.07 13.06 24.11
C HIS A 423 -9.29 14.16 24.86
N GLN A 424 -8.58 13.77 25.93
CA GLN A 424 -7.86 14.70 26.85
C GLN A 424 -6.33 14.69 26.69
N GLY A 425 -5.77 13.74 25.94
CA GLY A 425 -4.31 13.58 25.77
C GLY A 425 -3.67 14.52 24.75
N GLY A 426 -4.23 15.72 24.52
CA GLY A 426 -3.79 16.63 23.48
C GLY A 426 -4.18 16.18 22.06
N VAL A 427 -4.26 17.16 21.17
CA VAL A 427 -4.52 16.95 19.73
C VAL A 427 -3.53 17.77 18.90
N GLY A 428 -2.84 17.11 17.97
CA GLY A 428 -2.03 17.76 16.94
C GLY A 428 -2.84 17.95 15.68
N ALA A 429 -2.94 19.19 15.20
CA ALA A 429 -3.56 19.55 13.92
C ALA A 429 -2.47 20.00 12.95
N PHE A 430 -2.20 19.21 11.91
CA PHE A 430 -1.23 19.51 10.88
C PHE A 430 -1.94 19.78 9.55
N TYR A 431 -1.57 20.86 8.86
CA TYR A 431 -2.06 21.11 7.50
C TYR A 431 -1.00 20.71 6.49
N ASN A 432 -1.23 19.60 5.78
CA ASN A 432 -0.40 19.16 4.68
C ASN A 432 -0.76 19.92 3.39
N PRO A 433 0.15 20.71 2.80
CA PRO A 433 -0.15 21.50 1.61
C PRO A 433 -0.47 20.67 0.35
N ALA A 434 -0.19 19.37 0.36
CA ALA A 434 -0.51 18.46 -0.73
C ALA A 434 -1.82 17.67 -0.53
N GLU A 435 -2.19 17.37 0.73
CA GLU A 435 -3.25 16.40 1.03
C GLU A 435 -4.40 16.91 1.92
N GLY A 436 -4.21 18.02 2.65
CA GLY A 436 -5.24 18.62 3.52
C GLY A 436 -4.90 18.58 5.01
N GLU A 437 -5.92 18.73 5.86
CA GLU A 437 -5.78 18.70 7.32
C GLU A 437 -5.68 17.27 7.85
N GLU A 438 -4.74 17.05 8.77
CA GLU A 438 -4.46 15.79 9.46
C GLU A 438 -4.56 16.04 10.97
N PHE A 439 -5.30 15.18 11.67
CA PHE A 439 -5.48 15.29 13.13
C PHE A 439 -4.97 14.03 13.82
N MET A 440 -4.22 14.22 14.91
CA MET A 440 -3.73 13.14 15.76
C MET A 440 -4.15 13.38 17.21
N SER A 441 -4.98 12.48 17.74
CA SER A 441 -5.30 12.39 19.18
C SER A 441 -4.15 11.75 19.95
N GLY A 442 -4.04 12.03 21.25
CA GLY A 442 -2.96 11.47 22.09
C GLY A 442 -1.61 12.12 21.83
N PHE A 443 -1.64 13.35 21.34
CA PHE A 443 -0.46 14.03 20.82
C PHE A 443 0.56 14.39 21.91
N ASN A 444 0.13 14.50 23.17
CA ASN A 444 1.04 14.82 24.28
C ASN A 444 2.11 13.74 24.48
N ASP A 445 1.76 12.47 24.36
CA ASP A 445 2.71 11.36 24.53
C ASP A 445 3.69 11.28 23.36
N VAL A 446 3.26 11.63 22.14
CA VAL A 446 4.16 11.79 20.99
C VAL A 446 5.20 12.87 21.27
N LEU A 447 4.76 14.06 21.67
CA LEU A 447 5.69 15.17 21.95
C LEU A 447 6.62 14.85 23.13
N SER A 448 6.09 14.26 24.20
CA SER A 448 6.89 13.82 25.35
C SER A 448 7.94 12.80 24.92
N GLY A 449 7.53 11.76 24.20
CA GLY A 449 8.41 10.71 23.69
C GLY A 449 9.49 11.25 22.74
N LEU A 450 9.14 12.13 21.80
CA LEU A 450 10.12 12.74 20.89
C LEU A 450 11.15 13.60 21.64
N ARG A 451 10.72 14.37 22.65
CA ARG A 451 11.64 15.20 23.47
C ARG A 451 12.67 14.38 24.25
N LYS A 452 12.35 13.13 24.56
CA LYS A 452 13.27 12.20 25.26
C LYS A 452 14.41 11.68 24.39
N ARG A 453 14.36 11.86 23.07
CA ARG A 453 15.42 11.46 22.12
C ARG A 453 15.91 10.01 22.35
N GLY A 454 14.95 9.08 22.45
CA GLY A 454 15.22 7.65 22.64
C GLY A 454 15.58 7.23 24.07
N ALA A 455 15.64 8.14 25.05
CA ALA A 455 16.01 7.79 26.42
C ALA A 455 14.78 7.64 27.34
N GLY A 456 14.55 6.44 27.87
CA GLY A 456 13.55 6.21 28.93
C GLY A 456 12.11 6.48 28.49
N LEU A 457 11.74 6.01 27.30
CA LEU A 457 10.37 6.06 26.80
C LEU A 457 9.47 5.19 27.67
N SER A 458 8.32 5.73 28.10
CA SER A 458 7.27 4.91 28.73
C SER A 458 6.58 4.03 27.69
N ASP A 459 5.79 3.05 28.15
CA ASP A 459 5.00 2.20 27.25
C ASP A 459 3.99 3.02 26.43
N ASP A 460 3.36 4.03 27.05
CA ASP A 460 2.42 4.93 26.37
C ASP A 460 3.12 5.76 25.29
N GLU A 461 4.33 6.29 25.56
CA GLU A 461 5.11 7.05 24.57
C GLU A 461 5.58 6.15 23.42
N GLN A 462 6.03 4.92 23.72
CA GLN A 462 6.39 3.95 22.68
C GLN A 462 5.19 3.61 21.79
N SER A 463 4.03 3.35 22.40
CA SER A 463 2.78 3.08 21.69
C SER A 463 2.35 4.27 20.82
N ALA A 464 2.43 5.50 21.35
CA ALA A 464 2.09 6.71 20.62
C ALA A 464 3.02 6.95 19.42
N LEU A 465 4.33 6.73 19.57
CA LEU A 465 5.31 6.83 18.48
C LEU A 465 5.14 5.72 17.44
N TRP A 466 4.76 4.52 17.86
CA TRP A 466 4.40 3.44 16.94
C TRP A 466 3.17 3.82 16.11
N HIS A 467 2.11 4.31 16.77
CA HIS A 467 0.89 4.77 16.11
C HIS A 467 1.13 5.93 15.15
N LEU A 468 1.97 6.92 15.51
CA LEU A 468 2.40 7.99 14.60
C LEU A 468 2.93 7.45 13.26
N MET A 469 3.70 6.35 13.33
CA MET A 469 4.31 5.73 12.16
C MET A 469 3.33 4.84 11.37
N THR A 470 2.45 4.11 12.06
CA THR A 470 1.60 3.08 11.45
C THR A 470 0.21 3.57 11.05
N ASP A 471 -0.27 4.70 11.58
CA ASP A 471 -1.57 5.25 11.20
C ASP A 471 -1.53 5.77 9.75
N GLY A 472 -2.42 5.25 8.91
CA GLY A 472 -2.56 5.65 7.51
C GLY A 472 -3.11 7.06 7.32
N ALA A 473 -3.80 7.63 8.32
CA ALA A 473 -4.34 8.98 8.28
C ALA A 473 -3.25 10.07 8.42
N LEU A 474 -2.05 9.70 8.89
CA LEU A 474 -0.94 10.63 9.12
C LEU A 474 0.11 10.48 8.02
N SER A 475 0.48 11.59 7.39
CA SER A 475 1.43 11.59 6.27
C SER A 475 2.89 11.54 6.73
N PRO A 476 3.82 11.14 5.85
CA PRO A 476 5.25 11.31 6.09
C PRO A 476 5.64 12.78 6.33
N ALA A 477 4.89 13.74 5.77
CA ALA A 477 5.15 15.16 5.98
C ALA A 477 4.90 15.54 7.45
N PHE A 478 3.82 15.06 8.05
CA PHE A 478 3.54 15.26 9.47
C PHE A 478 4.66 14.66 10.34
N VAL A 479 5.03 13.40 10.11
CA VAL A 479 6.12 12.77 10.87
C VAL A 479 7.44 13.55 10.74
N ARG A 480 7.82 13.92 9.51
CA ARG A 480 9.06 14.69 9.26
C ARG A 480 9.01 16.07 9.89
N ARG A 481 7.85 16.72 9.92
CA ARG A 481 7.65 18.02 10.57
C ARG A 481 7.95 17.94 12.07
N LEU A 482 7.56 16.84 12.74
CA LEU A 482 7.83 16.60 14.16
C LEU A 482 9.28 16.22 14.42
N VAL A 483 9.81 15.29 13.63
CA VAL A 483 11.21 14.87 13.73
C VAL A 483 12.16 16.03 13.46
N GLY A 484 11.81 16.95 12.56
CA GLY A 484 12.63 18.14 12.29
C GLY A 484 12.89 19.01 13.52
N GLU A 485 11.97 19.01 14.51
CA GLU A 485 12.14 19.75 15.77
C GLU A 485 12.87 18.94 16.86
N HIS A 486 12.69 17.62 16.89
CA HIS A 486 13.08 16.80 18.04
C HIS A 486 14.19 15.77 17.77
N GLY A 487 14.40 15.39 16.51
CA GLY A 487 15.26 14.27 16.10
C GLY A 487 14.48 12.97 15.91
N ALA A 488 15.09 12.01 15.20
CA ALA A 488 14.48 10.71 14.87
C ALA A 488 14.77 9.61 15.90
N ASP A 489 15.57 9.89 16.93
CA ASP A 489 16.09 8.91 17.89
C ASP A 489 14.99 8.14 18.62
N SER A 490 13.92 8.83 19.06
CA SER A 490 12.80 8.17 19.75
C SER A 490 12.01 7.25 18.82
N ILE A 491 11.92 7.58 17.52
CA ILE A 491 11.29 6.70 16.52
C ILE A 491 12.17 5.45 16.33
N ALA A 492 13.47 5.63 16.21
CA ALA A 492 14.39 4.49 16.11
C ALA A 492 14.32 3.59 17.36
N GLU A 493 14.25 4.16 18.56
CA GLU A 493 14.12 3.38 19.81
C GLU A 493 12.79 2.63 19.88
N ALA A 494 11.66 3.28 19.56
CA ALA A 494 10.34 2.63 19.55
C ALA A 494 10.27 1.41 18.62
N PHE A 495 11.10 1.38 17.57
CA PHE A 495 11.23 0.25 16.64
C PHE A 495 12.45 -0.63 16.90
N CYS A 496 13.12 -0.49 18.05
CA CYS A 496 14.31 -1.25 18.44
C CYS A 496 15.50 -1.14 17.44
N MET A 497 15.63 0.00 16.77
CA MET A 497 16.64 0.31 15.75
C MET A 497 17.80 1.19 16.25
N ARG A 498 18.06 1.25 17.56
CA ARG A 498 19.08 2.13 18.17
C ARG A 498 20.51 1.94 17.65
N ASP A 499 20.82 0.77 17.09
CA ASP A 499 22.14 0.48 16.51
C ASP A 499 22.31 1.06 15.09
N GLN A 500 21.28 1.73 14.57
CA GLN A 500 21.24 2.28 13.21
C GLN A 500 21.19 3.81 13.25
N PRO A 501 21.69 4.50 12.21
CA PRO A 501 21.51 5.94 12.09
C PRO A 501 20.01 6.31 12.14
N PRO A 502 19.56 7.19 13.05
CA PRO A 502 18.14 7.51 13.22
C PRO A 502 17.44 7.98 11.94
N GLU A 503 18.14 8.75 11.11
CA GLU A 503 17.60 9.22 9.81
C GLU A 503 17.38 8.08 8.81
N LEU A 504 18.28 7.08 8.79
CA LEU A 504 18.11 5.90 7.96
C LEU A 504 16.95 5.05 8.47
N ALA A 505 16.84 4.88 9.80
CA ALA A 505 15.73 4.19 10.44
C ALA A 505 14.38 4.83 10.08
N LEU A 506 14.28 6.16 10.24
CA LEU A 506 13.10 6.91 9.87
C LEU A 506 12.77 6.78 8.38
N ALA A 507 13.74 6.97 7.49
CA ALA A 507 13.51 6.88 6.05
C ALA A 507 12.98 5.49 5.65
N PHE A 508 13.53 4.42 6.24
CA PHE A 508 13.07 3.06 6.02
C PHE A 508 11.65 2.84 6.55
N LEU A 509 11.39 3.19 7.82
CA LEU A 509 10.09 3.01 8.46
C LEU A 509 8.98 3.79 7.76
N LEU A 510 9.25 5.01 7.31
CA LEU A 510 8.30 5.79 6.51
C LEU A 510 7.94 5.06 5.22
N ARG A 511 8.88 4.38 4.56
CA ARG A 511 8.57 3.61 3.36
C ARG A 511 7.81 2.33 3.69
N CYS A 512 8.13 1.64 4.78
CA CYS A 512 7.44 0.42 5.18
C CYS A 512 5.98 0.66 5.61
N HIS A 513 5.73 1.71 6.39
CA HIS A 513 4.41 1.95 7.00
C HIS A 513 3.59 3.03 6.30
N LYS A 514 4.25 3.91 5.53
CA LYS A 514 3.59 4.99 4.77
C LYS A 514 3.95 4.92 3.28
N GLY A 515 4.20 3.72 2.77
CA GLY A 515 4.65 3.46 1.39
C GLY A 515 3.74 4.06 0.33
N GLU A 516 2.43 4.08 0.58
CA GLU A 516 1.43 4.67 -0.32
C GLU A 516 1.64 6.16 -0.60
N TYR A 517 2.27 6.90 0.32
CA TYR A 517 2.61 8.32 0.15
C TYR A 517 3.76 8.56 -0.84
N TYR A 518 4.48 7.51 -1.24
CA TYR A 518 5.50 7.56 -2.28
C TYR A 518 4.97 7.18 -3.65
N ARG A 519 3.68 6.79 -3.75
CA ARG A 519 2.98 6.66 -5.02
C ARG A 519 2.32 7.98 -5.40
N LYS A 520 1.89 8.09 -6.66
CA LYS A 520 1.12 9.24 -7.10
C LYS A 520 -0.20 9.30 -6.33
N ARG A 521 -0.39 10.39 -5.60
CA ARG A 521 -1.58 10.67 -4.79
C ARG A 521 -2.31 11.91 -5.30
N TYR A 522 -3.54 12.04 -4.81
CA TYR A 522 -4.45 13.09 -5.16
C TYR A 522 -5.02 13.71 -3.90
N PRO A 523 -5.34 15.03 -3.89
CA PRO A 523 -5.91 15.67 -2.72
C PRO A 523 -7.16 14.94 -2.23
N SER A 524 -7.31 14.86 -0.90
CA SER A 524 -8.53 14.34 -0.26
C SER A 524 -9.74 15.27 -0.47
N LEU A 525 -9.47 16.53 -0.83
CA LEU A 525 -10.47 17.56 -1.08
C LEU A 525 -11.39 17.16 -2.24
N SER A 526 -12.66 16.92 -1.93
CA SER A 526 -13.70 16.72 -2.93
C SER A 526 -14.16 18.04 -3.53
N LEU A 527 -14.23 18.09 -4.86
CA LEU A 527 -14.87 19.18 -5.58
C LEU A 527 -16.35 18.85 -5.76
N THR A 528 -17.19 19.44 -4.93
CA THR A 528 -18.61 19.52 -5.24
C THR A 528 -18.78 20.59 -6.31
N ASN A 529 -19.11 20.18 -7.53
CA ASN A 529 -19.54 21.12 -8.55
C ASN A 529 -20.85 21.75 -8.09
N VAL A 530 -20.71 22.97 -7.59
CA VAL A 530 -21.82 23.90 -7.43
C VAL A 530 -21.63 24.97 -8.48
N GLY A 531 -22.35 24.82 -9.58
CA GLY A 531 -22.65 25.90 -10.51
C GLY A 531 -24.15 25.86 -10.77
N PRO A 532 -24.84 27.02 -10.88
CA PRO A 532 -26.25 27.02 -11.22
C PRO A 532 -26.43 26.39 -12.60
N PRO A 533 -27.57 25.72 -12.88
CA PRO A 533 -27.90 25.36 -14.25
C PRO A 533 -27.89 26.63 -15.09
N GLU A 534 -27.17 26.60 -16.20
CA GLU A 534 -27.25 27.65 -17.22
C GLU A 534 -28.74 27.82 -17.57
N ASN A 535 -29.24 29.04 -17.38
CA ASN A 535 -30.57 29.43 -17.81
C ASN A 535 -30.73 29.09 -19.29
N GLN A 536 -31.47 28.03 -19.60
CA GLN A 536 -32.07 27.87 -20.91
C GLN A 536 -33.22 28.88 -20.98
N SER A 537 -32.90 30.05 -21.52
CA SER A 537 -33.91 30.96 -22.05
C SER A 537 -34.53 30.33 -23.29
N THR A 538 -35.75 29.82 -23.16
CA THR A 538 -36.92 30.14 -24.01
C THR A 538 -38.16 29.50 -23.42
#